data_AF-A0A1F5W6H0-F1
#
_entry.id   AF-A0A1F5W6H0-F1
#
_cell.length_a   1.000
_cell.length_b   1.000
_cell.length_c   1.000
_cell.angle_alpha   90.00
_cell.angle_beta   90.00
_cell.angle_gamma   90.00
#
_symmetry.space_group_name_H-M   'P 1'
#
loop_
_entity.id
_entity.type
_entity.pdbx_description
1 polymer ?
#
loop_
_entity_poly.entity_id
_entity_poly.type
_entity_poly.pdbx_seq_one_letter_code
_entity_poly.pdbx_strand_id
1 'polypeptide(L)'
;MVKPALDGGPAELIEKLQRAPRIACTIFMFVYSGIVIYAAAEPFAEGLLKSANSLGIEEFLLVQWLAPLASEAPEFIVAILFTLRLNPGAGIGTLISSKVNQWTLLVGAIPIAYSWSSGSFGALLLDARQIEELFLTSAQSLFAVMVIVNLSFSVWEALVLFLLFATQVFIPGTEARYIYACFYIVLAVGIFSFCPSNRRAFLGLFKSLFKKHSA
;
A
#
# COMPACT_ATOMS: atom_id res chain seq x y z
N MET A 1 11.52 -12.76 -23.02
CA MET A 1 11.67 -12.29 -21.62
C MET A 1 12.61 -11.10 -21.64
N VAL A 2 12.10 -9.89 -21.45
CA VAL A 2 12.96 -8.73 -21.20
C VAL A 2 13.49 -8.92 -19.79
N LYS A 3 14.78 -9.27 -19.65
CA LYS A 3 15.42 -9.24 -18.33
C LYS A 3 15.37 -7.78 -17.86
N PRO A 4 14.86 -7.48 -16.66
CA PRO A 4 15.01 -6.13 -16.13
C PRO A 4 16.50 -5.81 -16.15
N ALA A 5 16.87 -4.66 -16.71
CA ALA A 5 18.26 -4.23 -16.77
C ALA A 5 18.77 -4.04 -15.34
N LEU A 6 19.49 -5.04 -14.83
CA LEU A 6 20.11 -5.06 -13.51
C LEU A 6 21.40 -4.22 -13.48
N ASP A 7 21.51 -3.22 -14.36
CA ASP A 7 22.76 -2.54 -14.64
C ASP A 7 23.33 -1.87 -13.38
N GLY A 8 24.53 -2.33 -12.98
CA GLY A 8 25.45 -1.68 -12.05
C GLY A 8 25.20 -1.92 -10.56
N GLY A 9 24.32 -2.85 -10.18
CA GLY A 9 23.89 -3.05 -8.78
C GLY A 9 24.36 -4.36 -8.11
N PRO A 10 24.23 -4.48 -6.78
CA PRO A 10 24.51 -5.72 -6.05
C PRO A 10 23.75 -6.94 -6.59
N ALA A 11 22.54 -6.72 -7.12
CA ALA A 11 21.73 -7.77 -7.73
C ALA A 11 22.38 -8.36 -9.01
N GLU A 12 23.11 -7.57 -9.79
CA GLU A 12 23.84 -8.04 -10.98
C GLU A 12 24.99 -8.97 -10.58
N LEU A 13 25.70 -8.62 -9.51
CA LEU A 13 26.80 -9.43 -8.97
C LEU A 13 26.30 -10.80 -8.53
N ILE A 14 25.12 -10.86 -7.90
CA ILE A 14 24.48 -12.11 -7.48
C ILE A 14 24.00 -12.92 -8.69
N GLU A 15 23.46 -12.27 -9.73
CA GLU A 15 23.00 -12.95 -10.94
C GLU A 15 24.15 -13.70 -11.65
N LYS A 16 25.35 -13.09 -11.66
CA LYS A 16 26.58 -13.64 -12.27
C LYS A 16 27.16 -14.86 -11.55
N LEU A 17 26.75 -15.16 -10.32
CA LEU A 17 27.21 -16.33 -9.58
C LEU A 17 26.69 -17.64 -10.22
N GLN A 18 27.46 -18.72 -10.02
CA GLN A 18 27.00 -20.08 -10.34
C GLN A 18 25.71 -20.41 -9.55
N ARG A 19 24.92 -21.37 -10.05
CA ARG A 19 23.57 -21.67 -9.52
C ARG A 19 23.55 -21.89 -7.99
N ALA A 20 24.45 -22.72 -7.47
CA ALA A 20 24.50 -23.05 -6.04
C ALA A 20 24.80 -21.83 -5.15
N PRO A 21 25.91 -21.07 -5.37
CA PRO A 21 26.19 -19.88 -4.57
C PRO A 21 25.14 -18.77 -4.75
N ARG A 22 24.54 -18.64 -5.93
CA ARG A 22 23.43 -17.69 -6.15
C ARG A 22 22.22 -17.99 -5.28
N ILE A 23 21.79 -19.26 -5.24
CA ILE A 23 20.68 -19.70 -4.39
C ILE A 23 21.03 -19.52 -2.92
N ALA A 24 22.23 -19.95 -2.49
CA ALA A 24 22.67 -19.81 -1.11
C ALA A 24 22.70 -18.34 -0.66
N CYS A 25 23.25 -17.44 -1.50
CA CYS A 25 23.27 -16.00 -1.23
C CYS A 25 21.85 -15.42 -1.13
N THR A 26 20.95 -15.79 -2.04
CA THR A 26 19.55 -15.34 -2.02
C THR A 26 18.82 -15.79 -0.76
N ILE A 27 18.96 -17.07 -0.38
CA ILE A 27 18.36 -17.63 0.84
C ILE A 27 18.94 -16.93 2.07
N PHE A 28 20.26 -16.76 2.12
CA PHE A 28 20.92 -16.06 3.22
C PHE A 28 20.38 -14.64 3.38
N MET A 29 20.30 -13.86 2.29
CA MET A 29 19.75 -12.51 2.34
C MET A 29 18.29 -12.49 2.83
N PHE A 30 17.48 -13.45 2.38
CA PHE A 30 16.07 -13.56 2.79
C PHE A 30 15.94 -13.87 4.28
N VAL A 31 16.65 -14.90 4.77
CA VAL A 31 16.62 -15.33 6.18
C VAL A 31 17.21 -14.25 7.08
N TYR A 32 18.36 -13.67 6.71
CA TYR A 32 18.99 -12.61 7.47
C TYR A 32 18.07 -11.39 7.60
N SER A 33 17.47 -10.93 6.50
CA SER A 33 16.53 -9.81 6.52
C SER A 33 15.31 -10.12 7.39
N GLY A 34 14.76 -11.34 7.30
CA GLY A 34 13.64 -11.77 8.15
C GLY A 34 13.98 -11.75 9.64
N ILE A 35 15.16 -12.23 10.03
CA ILE A 35 15.63 -12.19 11.42
C ILE A 35 15.80 -10.74 11.89
N VAL A 36 16.40 -9.88 11.06
CA VAL A 36 16.60 -8.47 11.40
C VAL A 36 15.26 -7.75 11.57
N ILE A 37 14.30 -7.96 10.66
CA ILE A 37 12.95 -7.38 10.76
C ILE A 37 12.26 -7.86 12.05
N TYR A 38 12.30 -9.16 12.33
CA TYR A 38 11.70 -9.73 13.54
C TYR A 38 12.32 -9.13 14.82
N ALA A 39 13.65 -9.05 14.89
CA ALA A 39 14.35 -8.50 16.05
C ALA A 39 14.18 -6.98 16.20
N ALA A 40 13.94 -6.25 15.10
CA ALA A 40 13.81 -4.80 15.11
C ALA A 40 12.35 -4.31 15.28
N ALA A 41 11.35 -5.12 14.94
CA ALA A 41 9.95 -4.68 14.89
C ALA A 41 9.42 -4.15 16.24
N GLU A 42 9.62 -4.90 17.33
CA GLU A 42 9.18 -4.50 18.68
C GLU A 42 9.95 -3.28 19.21
N PRO A 43 11.30 -3.24 19.20
CA PRO A 43 12.05 -2.05 19.59
C PRO A 43 11.69 -0.79 18.78
N PHE A 44 11.40 -0.96 17.48
CA PHE A 44 10.95 0.14 16.63
C PHE A 44 9.58 0.67 17.06
N ALA A 45 8.60 -0.22 17.25
CA ALA A 45 7.25 0.14 17.68
C ALA A 45 7.25 0.81 19.06
N GLU A 46 7.93 0.22 20.04
CA GLU A 46 8.06 0.83 21.37
C GLU A 46 8.84 2.14 21.35
N GLY A 47 9.89 2.22 20.53
CA GLY A 47 10.71 3.42 20.37
C GLY A 47 9.90 4.59 19.83
N LEU A 48 8.99 4.33 18.89
CA LEU A 48 8.04 5.33 18.38
C LEU A 48 7.12 5.84 19.49
N LEU A 49 6.49 4.96 20.27
CA LEU A 49 5.59 5.37 21.35
C LEU A 49 6.32 6.13 22.46
N LYS A 50 7.52 5.68 22.84
CA LYS A 50 8.37 6.38 23.82
C LYS A 50 8.77 7.77 23.31
N SER A 51 9.05 7.92 22.01
CA SER A 51 9.37 9.20 21.39
C SER A 51 8.16 10.13 21.29
N ALA A 52 6.96 9.61 21.00
CA ALA A 52 5.72 10.39 21.06
C ALA A 52 5.53 11.03 22.44
N ASN A 53 5.66 10.22 23.49
CA ASN A 53 5.50 10.67 24.87
C ASN A 53 6.53 11.74 25.29
N SER A 54 7.80 11.59 24.88
CA SER A 54 8.84 12.57 25.24
C SER A 54 8.75 13.88 24.46
N LEU A 55 8.23 13.85 23.22
CA LEU A 55 8.06 15.02 22.36
C LEU A 55 6.68 15.69 22.52
N GLY A 56 5.76 15.10 23.28
CA GLY A 56 4.39 15.59 23.44
C GLY A 56 3.56 15.49 22.16
N ILE A 57 3.86 14.52 21.28
CA ILE A 57 3.13 14.28 20.03
C ILE A 57 2.11 13.16 20.25
N GLU A 58 0.93 13.26 19.64
CA GLU A 58 -0.08 12.20 19.69
C GLU A 58 0.46 10.89 19.12
N GLU A 59 0.40 9.80 19.89
CA GLU A 59 0.89 8.47 19.50
C GLU A 59 0.26 8.00 18.18
N PHE A 60 -1.03 8.30 17.99
CA PHE A 60 -1.76 7.96 16.77
C PHE A 60 -1.12 8.60 15.53
N LEU A 61 -0.59 9.83 15.62
CA LEU A 61 0.08 10.49 14.50
C LEU A 61 1.34 9.73 14.10
N LEU A 62 2.12 9.25 15.08
CA LEU A 62 3.33 8.48 14.82
C LEU A 62 3.00 7.09 14.26
N VAL A 63 2.02 6.40 14.85
CA VAL A 63 1.61 5.06 14.41
C VAL A 63 0.98 5.09 13.02
N GLN A 64 0.16 6.10 12.71
CA GLN A 64 -0.53 6.18 11.43
C GLN A 64 0.34 6.75 10.30
N TRP A 65 1.22 7.71 10.59
CA TRP A 65 1.96 8.40 9.54
C TRP A 65 3.45 8.09 9.54
N LEU A 66 4.11 8.19 10.70
CA LEU A 66 5.55 8.05 10.76
C LEU A 66 6.01 6.59 10.58
N ALA A 67 5.34 5.64 11.25
CA ALA A 67 5.64 4.22 11.11
C ALA A 67 5.52 3.75 9.64
N PRO A 68 4.37 3.96 8.96
CA PRO A 68 4.24 3.61 7.55
C PRO A 68 5.21 4.35 6.64
N LEU A 69 5.45 5.64 6.86
CA LEU A 69 6.42 6.38 6.06
C LEU A 69 7.83 5.76 6.14
N ALA A 70 8.25 5.35 7.34
CA ALA A 70 9.54 4.71 7.56
C ALA A 70 9.59 3.29 6.98
N SER A 71 8.55 2.48 7.20
CA SER A 71 8.53 1.08 6.75
C SER A 71 8.35 0.93 5.23
N GLU A 72 7.65 1.86 4.59
CA GLU A 72 7.36 1.84 3.15
C GLU A 72 8.41 2.63 2.33
N ALA A 73 9.26 3.45 2.97
CA ALA A 73 10.30 4.23 2.28
C ALA A 73 11.21 3.40 1.35
N PRO A 74 11.72 2.21 1.74
CA PRO A 74 12.52 1.38 0.84
C PRO A 74 11.77 1.01 -0.45
N GLU A 75 10.48 0.74 -0.37
CA GLU A 75 9.66 0.42 -1.54
C GLU A 75 9.48 1.65 -2.45
N PHE A 76 9.18 2.81 -1.87
CA PHE A 76 9.09 4.06 -2.63
C PHE A 76 10.39 4.39 -3.37
N ILE A 77 11.54 4.19 -2.72
CA ILE A 77 12.85 4.38 -3.35
C ILE A 77 12.99 3.47 -4.58
N VAL A 78 12.64 2.19 -4.48
CA VAL A 78 12.70 1.24 -5.61
C VAL A 78 11.76 1.66 -6.75
N ALA A 79 10.53 2.08 -6.44
CA ALA A 79 9.58 2.55 -7.45
C ALA A 79 10.07 3.83 -8.17
N ILE A 80 10.69 4.76 -7.42
CA ILE A 80 11.32 5.97 -7.98
C ILE A 80 12.49 5.57 -8.88
N LEU A 81 13.35 4.65 -8.45
CA LEU A 81 14.49 4.18 -9.25
C LEU A 81 14.03 3.56 -10.58
N PHE A 82 12.95 2.78 -10.59
CA PHE A 82 12.36 2.27 -11.85
C PHE A 82 11.90 3.41 -12.76
N THR A 83 11.24 4.42 -12.19
CA THR A 83 10.77 5.59 -12.95
C THR A 83 11.93 6.38 -13.54
N LEU A 84 13.00 6.64 -12.75
CA LEU A 84 14.22 7.32 -13.20
C LEU A 84 14.98 6.54 -14.26
N ARG A 85 14.87 5.20 -14.27
CA ARG A 85 15.40 4.31 -15.32
C ARG A 85 14.48 4.18 -16.53
N LEU A 86 13.55 5.14 -16.73
CA LEU A 86 12.60 5.17 -17.84
C LEU A 86 11.69 3.94 -17.89
N ASN A 87 11.41 3.33 -16.74
CA ASN A 87 10.46 2.23 -16.59
C ASN A 87 9.32 2.58 -15.59
N PRO A 88 8.50 3.61 -15.90
CA PRO A 88 7.42 4.04 -15.02
C PRO A 88 6.33 2.97 -14.85
N GLY A 89 6.17 2.06 -15.82
CA GLY A 89 5.24 0.94 -15.75
C GLY A 89 5.60 -0.05 -14.63
N ALA A 90 6.89 -0.36 -14.47
CA ALA A 90 7.35 -1.16 -13.34
C ALA A 90 7.21 -0.42 -12.00
N GLY A 91 7.50 0.90 -11.98
CA GLY A 91 7.32 1.73 -10.79
C GLY A 91 5.88 1.74 -10.29
N ILE A 92 4.92 2.08 -11.14
CA ILE A 92 3.50 2.11 -10.77
C ILE A 92 2.96 0.70 -10.48
N GLY A 93 3.42 -0.32 -11.24
CA GLY A 93 3.04 -1.72 -11.02
C GLY A 93 3.43 -2.23 -9.64
N THR A 94 4.64 -1.88 -9.16
CA THR A 94 5.09 -2.18 -7.80
C THR A 94 4.17 -1.55 -6.76
N LEU A 95 3.90 -0.24 -6.87
CA LEU A 95 3.06 0.49 -5.90
C LEU A 95 1.62 -0.03 -5.85
N ILE A 96 1.02 -0.32 -7.02
CA ILE A 96 -0.33 -0.91 -7.09
C ILE A 96 -0.33 -2.30 -6.43
N SER A 97 0.67 -3.13 -6.74
CA SER A 97 0.79 -4.48 -6.16
C SER A 97 0.94 -4.44 -4.65
N SER A 98 1.74 -3.51 -4.12
CA SER A 98 1.90 -3.33 -2.67
C SER A 98 0.61 -2.86 -2.02
N LYS A 99 -0.10 -1.90 -2.64
CA LYS A 99 -1.41 -1.47 -2.12
C LYS A 99 -2.43 -2.61 -2.09
N VAL A 100 -2.46 -3.47 -3.10
CA VAL A 100 -3.32 -4.68 -3.09
C VAL A 100 -2.94 -5.61 -1.95
N ASN A 101 -1.65 -5.87 -1.76
CA ASN A 101 -1.15 -6.72 -0.67
C ASN A 101 -1.51 -6.15 0.72
N GLN A 102 -1.31 -4.85 0.94
CA GLN A 102 -1.69 -4.18 2.19
C GLN A 102 -3.21 -4.19 2.42
N TRP A 103 -4.02 -3.96 1.39
CA TRP A 103 -5.47 -3.90 1.57
C TRP A 103 -6.14 -5.28 1.71
N THR A 104 -5.43 -6.35 1.37
CA THR A 104 -5.95 -7.72 1.43
C THR A 104 -5.24 -8.53 2.49
N LEU A 105 -3.98 -8.89 2.26
CA LEU A 105 -3.19 -9.76 3.13
C LEU A 105 -2.99 -9.12 4.51
N LEU A 106 -2.57 -7.86 4.57
CA LEU A 106 -2.31 -7.20 5.86
C LEU A 106 -3.62 -7.01 6.67
N VAL A 107 -4.68 -6.50 6.03
CA VAL A 107 -6.00 -6.37 6.68
C VAL A 107 -6.50 -7.72 7.21
N GLY A 108 -6.30 -8.81 6.47
CA GLY A 108 -6.65 -10.17 6.92
C GLY A 108 -5.72 -10.74 7.98
N ALA A 109 -4.43 -10.40 7.96
CA ALA A 109 -3.43 -10.90 8.90
C ALA A 109 -3.59 -10.31 10.30
N ILE A 110 -4.03 -9.06 10.43
CA ILE A 110 -4.16 -8.40 11.75
C ILE A 110 -5.14 -9.15 12.68
N PRO A 111 -6.39 -9.48 12.30
CA PRO A 111 -7.29 -10.26 13.15
C PRO A 111 -6.77 -11.67 13.49
N ILE A 112 -6.03 -12.29 12.56
CA ILE A 112 -5.40 -13.61 12.78
C ILE A 112 -4.32 -13.50 13.85
N ALA A 113 -3.43 -12.52 13.72
CA ALA A 113 -2.38 -12.26 14.70
C ALA A 113 -2.97 -11.92 16.08
N TYR A 114 -4.04 -11.13 16.13
CA TYR A 114 -4.76 -10.81 17.37
C TYR A 114 -5.38 -12.05 18.04
N SER A 115 -6.02 -12.92 17.26
CA SER A 115 -6.60 -14.16 17.80
C SER A 115 -5.51 -15.10 18.33
N TRP A 116 -4.39 -15.18 17.60
CA TRP A 116 -3.26 -16.01 18.01
C TRP A 116 -2.58 -15.48 19.29
N SER A 117 -2.37 -14.15 19.39
CA SER A 117 -1.71 -13.54 20.55
C SER A 117 -2.59 -13.55 21.80
N SER A 118 -3.91 -13.44 21.64
CA SER A 118 -4.86 -13.50 22.75
C SER A 118 -5.18 -14.92 23.24
N GLY A 119 -4.75 -15.96 22.51
CA GLY A 119 -5.05 -17.36 22.82
C GLY A 119 -6.54 -17.72 22.66
N SER A 120 -7.33 -16.86 21.99
CA SER A 120 -8.76 -17.05 21.80
C SER A 120 -9.18 -16.63 20.40
N PHE A 121 -10.13 -17.36 19.80
CA PHE A 121 -10.74 -16.93 18.54
C PHE A 121 -11.77 -15.84 18.84
N GLY A 122 -11.46 -14.61 18.45
CA GLY A 122 -12.32 -13.45 18.68
C GLY A 122 -12.24 -12.45 17.53
N ALA A 123 -13.30 -11.68 17.35
CA ALA A 123 -13.27 -10.56 16.42
C ALA A 123 -12.34 -9.46 16.96
N LEU A 124 -11.56 -8.86 16.07
CA LEU A 124 -10.84 -7.63 16.38
C LEU A 124 -11.89 -6.51 16.54
N LEU A 125 -12.08 -6.05 17.78
CA LEU A 125 -13.01 -4.97 18.07
C LEU A 125 -12.38 -3.65 17.60
N LEU A 126 -13.09 -2.97 16.71
CA LEU A 126 -12.69 -1.65 16.23
C LEU A 126 -13.47 -0.58 16.99
N ASP A 127 -12.77 0.45 17.44
CA ASP A 127 -13.41 1.65 17.98
C ASP A 127 -14.03 2.51 16.86
N ALA A 128 -14.81 3.53 17.24
CA ALA A 128 -15.45 4.43 16.28
C ALA A 128 -14.44 5.11 15.34
N ARG A 129 -13.28 5.53 15.86
CA ARG A 129 -12.23 6.18 15.07
C ARG A 129 -11.67 5.23 14.02
N GLN A 130 -11.38 3.99 14.39
CA GLN A 130 -10.86 2.96 13.49
C GLN A 130 -11.88 2.57 12.41
N ILE A 131 -13.17 2.48 12.75
CA ILE A 131 -14.23 2.24 11.76
C ILE A 131 -14.29 3.39 10.74
N GLU A 132 -14.22 4.64 11.22
CA GLU A 132 -14.22 5.84 10.39
C GLU A 132 -12.97 5.90 9.47
N GLU A 133 -11.79 5.57 9.98
CA GLU A 133 -10.53 5.50 9.19
C GLU A 133 -10.58 4.37 8.16
N LEU A 134 -11.15 3.20 8.52
CA LEU A 134 -11.35 2.09 7.60
C LEU A 134 -12.30 2.49 6.46
N PHE A 135 -13.38 3.20 6.78
CA PHE A 135 -14.33 3.71 5.79
C PHE A 135 -13.69 4.74 4.85
N LEU A 136 -12.97 5.72 5.41
CA LEU A 136 -12.22 6.71 4.63
C LEU A 136 -11.22 6.03 3.68
N THR A 137 -10.43 5.09 4.19
CA THR A 137 -9.44 4.34 3.40
C THR A 137 -10.09 3.49 2.31
N SER A 138 -11.27 2.93 2.59
CA SER A 138 -12.07 2.19 1.60
C SER A 138 -12.56 3.12 0.48
N ALA A 139 -13.06 4.30 0.84
CA ALA A 139 -13.52 5.30 -0.12
C ALA A 139 -12.38 5.81 -1.02
N GLN A 140 -11.23 6.13 -0.44
CA GLN A 140 -10.02 6.50 -1.19
C GLN A 140 -9.59 5.36 -2.13
N SER A 141 -9.61 4.11 -1.66
CA SER A 141 -9.24 2.94 -2.47
C SER A 141 -10.19 2.74 -3.65
N LEU A 142 -11.51 2.93 -3.45
CA LEU A 142 -12.49 2.89 -4.54
C LEU A 142 -12.21 3.97 -5.59
N PHE A 143 -11.93 5.21 -5.16
CA PHE A 143 -11.56 6.29 -6.06
C PHE A 143 -10.28 5.97 -6.84
N ALA A 144 -9.24 5.48 -6.17
CA ALA A 144 -7.99 5.09 -6.81
C ALA A 144 -8.17 3.97 -7.86
N VAL A 145 -9.02 2.97 -7.58
CA VAL A 145 -9.36 1.94 -8.57
C VAL A 145 -10.03 2.58 -9.79
N MET A 146 -11.00 3.47 -9.59
CA MET A 146 -11.70 4.13 -10.71
C MET A 146 -10.78 5.00 -11.55
N VAL A 147 -9.78 5.64 -10.94
CA VAL A 147 -8.74 6.40 -11.65
C VAL A 147 -7.92 5.48 -12.55
N ILE A 148 -7.44 4.35 -12.04
CA ILE A 148 -6.45 3.52 -12.75
C ILE A 148 -7.04 2.40 -13.61
N VAL A 149 -8.36 2.15 -13.53
CA VAL A 149 -9.02 1.02 -14.22
C VAL A 149 -8.86 1.05 -15.74
N ASN A 150 -8.68 2.23 -16.33
CA ASN A 150 -8.44 2.41 -17.76
C ASN A 150 -6.97 2.20 -18.17
N LEU A 151 -6.09 1.81 -17.23
CA LEU A 151 -4.64 1.63 -17.39
C LEU A 151 -3.90 2.90 -17.84
N SER A 152 -4.49 4.07 -17.60
CA SER A 152 -3.91 5.39 -17.83
C SER A 152 -3.90 6.14 -16.52
N PHE A 153 -2.80 6.84 -16.22
CA PHE A 153 -2.68 7.64 -15.01
C PHE A 153 -2.04 8.97 -15.35
N SER A 154 -2.84 10.03 -15.30
CA SER A 154 -2.44 11.39 -15.63
C SER A 154 -1.88 12.14 -14.42
N VAL A 155 -1.10 13.18 -14.69
CA VAL A 155 -0.57 14.08 -13.65
C VAL A 155 -1.70 14.75 -12.86
N TRP A 156 -2.83 15.07 -13.51
CA TRP A 156 -3.98 15.66 -12.82
C TRP A 156 -4.63 14.70 -11.84
N GLU A 157 -4.81 13.43 -12.21
CA GLU A 157 -5.32 12.40 -11.29
C GLU A 157 -4.37 12.19 -10.11
N ALA A 158 -3.05 12.19 -10.37
CA ALA A 158 -2.03 12.12 -9.32
C ALA A 158 -2.09 13.33 -8.37
N LEU A 159 -2.25 14.54 -8.91
CA LEU A 159 -2.38 15.76 -8.11
C LEU A 159 -3.66 15.75 -7.28
N VAL A 160 -4.79 15.32 -7.82
CA VAL A 160 -6.05 15.22 -7.06
C VAL A 160 -5.92 14.23 -5.92
N LEU A 161 -5.36 13.03 -6.16
CA LEU A 161 -5.09 12.04 -5.12
C LEU A 161 -4.16 12.62 -4.04
N PHE A 162 -3.06 13.25 -4.44
CA PHE A 162 -2.09 13.84 -3.53
C PHE A 162 -2.70 14.96 -2.69
N LEU A 163 -3.42 15.89 -3.31
CA LEU A 163 -4.00 17.03 -2.61
C LEU A 163 -5.06 16.59 -1.61
N LEU A 164 -5.98 15.71 -2.00
CA LEU A 164 -7.02 15.21 -1.09
C LEU A 164 -6.42 14.46 0.10
N PHE A 165 -5.37 13.67 -0.14
CA PHE A 165 -4.63 13.00 0.92
C PHE A 165 -3.91 14.01 1.83
N ALA A 166 -3.13 14.92 1.24
CA ALA A 166 -2.32 15.88 1.99
C ALA A 166 -3.19 16.80 2.85
N THR A 167 -4.30 17.31 2.31
CA THR A 167 -5.20 18.17 3.08
C THR A 167 -5.95 17.41 4.18
N GLN A 168 -6.24 16.12 3.97
CA GLN A 168 -6.86 15.28 5.00
C GLN A 168 -5.94 15.05 6.21
N VAL A 169 -4.63 14.92 6.00
CA VAL A 169 -3.62 14.78 7.08
C VAL A 169 -3.68 15.98 8.04
N PHE A 170 -3.87 17.20 7.52
CA PHE A 170 -3.85 18.44 8.32
C PHE A 170 -5.22 18.86 8.85
N ILE A 171 -6.30 18.18 8.48
CA ILE A 171 -7.67 18.49 8.93
C ILE A 171 -8.20 17.29 9.73
N PRO A 172 -7.83 17.18 11.03
CA PRO A 172 -8.29 16.09 11.88
C PRO A 172 -9.77 16.27 12.25
N GLY A 173 -10.42 15.16 12.59
CA GLY A 173 -11.79 15.16 13.11
C GLY A 173 -12.69 14.15 12.40
N THR A 174 -13.76 13.75 13.08
CA THR A 174 -14.77 12.82 12.53
C THR A 174 -15.48 13.39 11.31
N GLU A 175 -15.94 14.65 11.41
CA GLU A 175 -16.63 15.33 10.31
C GLU A 175 -15.77 15.40 9.05
N ALA A 176 -14.49 15.78 9.20
CA ALA A 176 -13.54 15.84 8.10
C ALA A 176 -13.40 14.48 7.41
N ARG A 177 -13.22 13.39 8.18
CA ARG A 177 -13.08 12.03 7.63
C ARG A 177 -14.30 11.62 6.81
N TYR A 178 -15.51 11.87 7.29
CA TYR A 178 -16.73 11.60 6.52
C TYR A 178 -16.85 12.49 5.27
N ILE A 179 -16.51 13.77 5.35
CA ILE A 179 -16.52 14.68 4.20
C ILE A 179 -15.56 14.17 3.11
N TYR A 180 -14.31 13.83 3.47
CA TYR A 180 -13.35 13.28 2.51
C TYR A 180 -13.80 11.93 1.94
N ALA A 181 -14.33 11.04 2.76
CA ALA A 181 -14.84 9.75 2.31
C ALA A 181 -15.98 9.91 1.29
N CYS A 182 -16.97 10.77 1.61
CA CYS A 182 -18.04 11.11 0.68
C CYS A 182 -17.51 11.75 -0.61
N PHE A 183 -16.52 12.64 -0.50
CA PHE A 183 -15.91 13.29 -1.67
C PHE A 183 -15.22 12.28 -2.59
N TYR A 184 -14.44 11.35 -2.04
CA TYR A 184 -13.83 10.25 -2.81
C TYR A 184 -14.89 9.40 -3.53
N ILE A 185 -15.99 9.06 -2.84
CA ILE A 185 -17.10 8.29 -3.44
C ILE A 185 -17.74 9.08 -4.59
N VAL A 186 -18.03 10.37 -4.38
CA VAL A 186 -18.62 11.24 -5.41
C VAL A 186 -17.71 11.34 -6.62
N LEU A 187 -16.40 11.50 -6.42
CA LEU A 187 -15.43 11.51 -7.53
C LEU A 187 -15.38 10.16 -8.26
N ALA A 188 -15.39 9.04 -7.52
CA ALA A 188 -15.40 7.71 -8.12
C ALA A 188 -16.66 7.48 -8.98
N VAL A 189 -17.83 7.86 -8.47
CA VAL A 189 -19.12 7.81 -9.20
C VAL A 189 -19.10 8.78 -10.39
N GLY A 190 -18.50 9.96 -10.23
CA GLY A 190 -18.30 10.94 -11.30
C GLY A 190 -17.47 10.37 -12.44
N ILE A 191 -16.30 9.79 -12.15
CA ILE A 191 -15.45 9.11 -13.14
C ILE A 191 -16.24 7.98 -13.83
N PHE A 192 -16.93 7.14 -13.05
CA PHE A 192 -17.73 6.06 -13.61
C PHE A 192 -18.84 6.57 -14.55
N SER A 193 -19.48 7.67 -14.20
CA SER A 193 -20.64 8.20 -14.95
C SER A 193 -20.22 8.99 -16.19
N PHE A 194 -19.21 9.85 -16.05
CA PHE A 194 -18.82 10.84 -17.06
C PHE A 194 -17.62 10.45 -17.90
N CYS A 195 -16.82 9.44 -17.52
CA CYS A 195 -15.68 8.96 -18.30
C CYS A 195 -16.01 7.61 -18.96
N PRO A 196 -16.43 7.58 -20.25
CA PRO A 196 -16.82 6.34 -20.92
C PRO A 196 -15.69 5.33 -21.01
N SER A 197 -14.44 5.79 -21.05
CA SER A 197 -13.25 4.93 -21.06
C SER A 197 -13.18 4.08 -19.79
N ASN A 198 -13.17 4.72 -18.62
CA ASN A 198 -13.09 4.07 -17.31
C ASN A 198 -14.31 3.18 -17.07
N ARG A 199 -15.51 3.64 -17.43
CA ARG A 199 -16.73 2.83 -17.33
C ARG A 199 -16.64 1.54 -18.14
N ARG A 200 -16.19 1.61 -19.40
CA ARG A 200 -16.04 0.42 -20.25
C ARG A 200 -14.97 -0.52 -19.70
N ALA A 201 -13.84 0.01 -19.24
CA ALA A 201 -12.77 -0.78 -18.66
C ALA A 201 -13.24 -1.53 -17.39
N PHE A 202 -13.93 -0.83 -16.49
CA PHE A 202 -14.50 -1.41 -15.28
C PHE A 202 -15.53 -2.52 -15.59
N LEU A 203 -16.48 -2.26 -16.48
CA LEU A 203 -17.47 -3.26 -16.90
C LEU A 203 -16.82 -4.44 -17.64
N GLY A 204 -15.74 -4.20 -18.39
CA GLY A 204 -14.95 -5.24 -19.05
C GLY A 204 -14.27 -6.18 -18.06
N LEU A 205 -13.72 -5.63 -16.97
CA LEU A 205 -13.09 -6.40 -15.89
C LEU A 205 -14.11 -7.28 -15.16
N PHE A 206 -15.31 -6.77 -14.91
CA PHE A 206 -16.38 -7.57 -14.31
C PHE A 206 -16.82 -8.70 -15.26
N LYS A 207 -17.03 -8.40 -16.55
CA LYS A 207 -17.40 -9.44 -17.53
C LYS A 207 -16.34 -10.54 -17.67
N SER A 208 -15.05 -10.20 -17.62
CA SER A 208 -13.98 -11.19 -17.75
C SER A 208 -13.89 -12.12 -16.53
N LEU A 209 -14.18 -11.62 -15.32
CA LEU A 209 -14.27 -12.42 -14.10
C LEU A 209 -15.36 -13.49 -14.18
N PHE A 210 -16.56 -13.12 -14.66
CA PHE A 210 -17.68 -14.07 -14.78
C PHE A 210 -17.54 -15.05 -15.95
N LYS A 211 -16.89 -14.64 -17.05
CA LYS A 211 -16.66 -15.53 -18.21
C LYS A 211 -15.65 -16.64 -17.91
N LYS A 212 -14.75 -16.45 -16.94
CA LYS A 212 -13.71 -17.42 -16.58
C LYS A 212 -14.22 -18.56 -15.66
N HIS A 213 -15.47 -18.50 -15.19
CA HIS A 213 -16.11 -19.53 -14.34
C HIS A 213 -17.12 -20.43 -15.09
N SER A 214 -17.22 -20.30 -16.41
CA SER A 214 -18.18 -21.06 -17.24
C SER A 214 -17.50 -21.94 -18.31
N ALA A 215 -16.25 -22.36 -18.08
CA ALA A 215 -15.49 -23.27 -18.95
C ALA A 215 -14.85 -24.38 -18.12
#